data_AF-A0A935LR34-F1
#
_entry.id   AF-A0A935LR34-F1
#
_cell.length_a   1.000
_cell.length_b   1.000
_cell.length_c   1.000
_cell.angle_alpha   90.00
_cell.angle_beta   90.00
_cell.angle_gamma   90.00
#
_symmetry.space_group_name_H-M   'P 1'
#
loop_
_entity.id
_entity.type
_entity.pdbx_description
1 polymer ?
#
loop_
_entity_poly.entity_id
_entity_poly.type
_entity_poly.pdbx_seq_one_letter_code
_entity_poly.pdbx_strand_id
1 'polypeptide(L)' 'MFSGDVNQDGIIDGSDISIVENDLSNSVNGHVATDLNGDDFVDADDLSLVDNNTTIGVIVISP' A
#
# COMPACT_ATOMS: atom_id res chain seq x y z
N MET A 1 -5.07 -7.18 -9.35
CA MET A 1 -4.02 -6.30 -8.80
C MET A 1 -4.53 -5.91 -7.43
N PHE A 2 -4.16 -6.69 -6.42
CA PHE A 2 -4.55 -6.41 -5.04
C PHE A 2 -3.56 -5.35 -4.54
N SER A 3 -3.91 -4.08 -4.77
CA SER A 3 -3.07 -2.93 -4.42
C SER A 3 -3.06 -2.79 -2.90
N GLY A 4 -1.91 -2.97 -2.23
CA GLY A 4 -1.79 -2.74 -0.78
C GLY A 4 -0.98 -3.76 0.01
N ASP A 5 -0.68 -4.96 -0.52
CA ASP A 5 0.29 -5.89 0.08
C ASP A 5 1.70 -5.51 -0.41
N VAL A 6 2.27 -4.49 0.22
CA VAL A 6 3.53 -3.87 -0.21
C VAL A 6 4.73 -4.64 0.31
N ASN A 7 4.55 -5.41 1.40
CA ASN A 7 5.59 -6.24 2.00
C ASN A 7 5.64 -7.67 1.40
N GLN A 8 4.62 -8.07 0.63
CA GLN A 8 4.46 -9.37 -0.05
C GLN A 8 4.35 -10.56 0.90
N ASP A 9 3.73 -10.39 2.06
CA ASP A 9 3.50 -11.47 3.02
C ASP A 9 2.15 -12.18 2.84
N GLY A 10 1.32 -11.70 1.91
CA GLY A 10 0.02 -12.27 1.58
C GLY A 10 -1.14 -11.75 2.45
N ILE A 11 -0.88 -10.80 3.34
CA ILE A 11 -1.85 -10.18 4.23
C ILE A 11 -1.73 -8.66 4.06
N ILE A 12 -2.87 -7.98 3.83
CA ILE A 12 -2.89 -6.52 3.88
C ILE A 12 -3.23 -6.12 5.32
N ASP A 13 -2.25 -5.59 6.05
CA ASP A 13 -2.42 -5.18 7.44
C ASP A 13 -1.68 -3.89 7.83
N GLY A 14 -1.59 -3.63 9.14
CA GLY A 14 -0.95 -2.42 9.66
C GLY A 14 0.55 -2.30 9.34
N SER A 15 1.21 -3.40 8.97
CA SER A 15 2.59 -3.38 8.51
C SER A 15 2.72 -2.73 7.13
N ASP A 16 1.78 -2.98 6.21
CA ASP A 16 1.72 -2.32 4.91
C ASP A 16 1.45 -0.83 5.04
N ILE A 17 0.50 -0.46 5.93
CA ILE A 17 0.21 0.94 6.25
C ILE A 17 1.50 1.65 6.71
N SER A 18 2.25 1.02 7.60
CA SER A 18 3.49 1.61 8.14
C SER A 18 4.55 1.83 7.07
N ILE A 19 4.61 0.98 6.04
CA ILE A 19 5.55 1.11 4.92
C ILE A 19 5.13 2.28 4.02
N VAL A 20 3.85 2.37 3.65
CA VAL A 20 3.32 3.48 2.85
C VAL A 20 3.47 4.82 3.59
N GLU A 21 3.17 4.87 4.90
CA GLU A 21 3.39 6.07 5.72
C GLU A 21 4.86 6.50 5.77
N ASN A 22 5.79 5.55 5.82
CA ASN A 22 7.23 5.86 5.82
C ASN A 22 7.66 6.50 4.49
N ASP A 23 7.21 5.94 3.37
CA ASP A 23 7.54 6.44 2.04
C ASP A 23 6.87 7.80 1.75
N LEU A 24 5.63 7.99 2.22
CA LEU A 24 4.95 9.29 2.23
C LEU A 24 5.75 10.34 3.03
N SER A 25 6.18 9.98 4.24
CA SER A 25 7.04 10.83 5.09
C SER A 25 8.36 11.22 4.40
N ASN A 26 8.92 10.30 3.61
CA ASN A 26 10.15 10.54 2.84
C ASN A 26 9.91 11.18 1.47
N SER A 27 8.65 11.44 1.09
CA SER A 27 8.27 11.99 -0.22
C SER A 27 8.82 11.16 -1.39
N VAL A 28 8.74 9.83 -1.25
CA VAL A 28 9.14 8.88 -2.29
C VAL A 28 8.28 9.09 -3.53
N ASN A 29 8.89 8.90 -4.70
CA ASN A 29 8.27 9.06 -6.01
C ASN A 29 8.87 8.09 -7.02
N GLY A 30 8.20 7.97 -8.16
CA GLY A 30 8.41 6.98 -9.19
C GLY A 30 7.63 5.70 -8.94
N HIS A 31 7.77 4.74 -9.86
CA HIS A 31 7.08 3.46 -9.80
C HIS A 31 7.69 2.54 -8.73
N VAL A 32 7.25 2.72 -7.49
CA VAL A 32 7.62 1.93 -6.30
C VAL A 32 6.44 1.09 -5.82
N ALA A 33 6.69 0.12 -4.94
CA ALA A 33 5.63 -0.76 -4.44
C ALA A 33 4.54 -0.02 -3.62
N THR A 34 4.89 1.14 -3.06
CA THR A 34 4.03 2.02 -2.25
C THR A 34 3.23 3.03 -3.07
N ASP A 35 3.48 3.13 -4.39
CA ASP A 35 2.65 3.85 -5.36
C ASP A 35 1.50 2.92 -5.78
N LEU A 36 0.39 3.03 -5.06
CA LEU A 36 -0.76 2.13 -5.15
C LEU A 36 -1.77 2.57 -6.21
N ASN A 37 -1.75 3.85 -6.58
CA ASN A 37 -2.62 4.42 -7.60
C ASN A 37 -1.95 4.50 -9.00
N GLY A 38 -0.62 4.35 -9.06
CA GLY A 38 0.19 4.36 -10.27
C GLY A 38 0.46 5.74 -10.86
N ASP A 39 0.49 6.80 -10.04
CA ASP A 39 0.68 8.19 -10.47
C ASP A 39 2.12 8.70 -10.32
N ASP A 40 3.05 7.81 -9.97
CA ASP A 40 4.47 8.09 -9.71
C ASP A 40 4.74 8.94 -8.44
N PHE A 41 3.76 9.10 -7.53
CA PHE A 41 3.96 9.73 -6.23
C PHE A 41 3.46 8.81 -5.12
N VAL A 42 4.17 8.81 -3.99
CA VAL A 42 3.65 8.21 -2.76
C VAL A 42 3.04 9.32 -1.93
N ASP A 43 1.72 9.36 -1.87
CA ASP A 43 0.99 10.42 -1.17
C ASP A 43 -0.17 9.93 -0.28
N ALA A 44 -1.03 10.85 0.15
CA ALA A 44 -2.14 10.54 1.04
C ALA A 44 -3.23 9.69 0.37
N ASP A 45 -3.29 9.66 -0.96
CA ASP A 45 -4.21 8.81 -1.72
C ASP A 45 -3.77 7.35 -1.62
N ASP A 46 -2.47 7.05 -1.70
CA ASP A 46 -1.94 5.69 -1.47
C ASP A 46 -2.18 5.21 -0.04
N LEU A 47 -1.94 6.09 0.94
CA LEU A 47 -2.22 5.77 2.34
C LEU A 47 -3.70 5.44 2.56
N SER A 48 -4.60 6.19 1.92
CA SER A 48 -6.04 5.94 2.00
C SER A 48 -6.42 4.62 1.32
N LEU A 49 -5.72 4.21 0.25
CA LEU A 49 -5.97 2.93 -0.42
C LEU A 49 -5.59 1.74 0.46
N VAL A 50 -4.39 1.75 1.06
CA VAL A 50 -3.95 0.67 1.94
C VAL A 50 -4.81 0.57 3.21
N ASP A 51 -5.18 1.70 3.82
CA ASP A 51 -6.02 1.71 5.02
C ASP A 51 -7.44 1.15 4.77
N ASN A 52 -8.03 1.52 3.62
CA ASN A 52 -9.32 0.97 3.21
C ASN A 52 -9.25 -0.54 2.97
N ASN A 53 -8.17 -1.03 2.35
CA ASN A 53 -8.01 -2.46 2.05
C ASN A 53 -7.73 -3.29 3.31
N THR A 54 -7.00 -2.74 4.28
CA THR A 54 -6.84 -3.30 5.63
C THR A 54 -8.18 -3.41 6.35
N THR A 55 -9.02 -2.36 6.29
CA THR A 55 -10.32 -2.32 6.97
C THR A 55 -11.34 -3.31 6.39
N ILE A 56 -11.29 -3.55 5.07
CA ILE A 56 -12.18 -4.50 4.38
C ILE A 56 -11.74 -5.97 4.64
N GLY A 57 -10.52 -6.18 5.16
CA GLY A 57 -9.98 -7.51 5.41
C GLY A 57 -9.73 -8.26 4.11
N VAL A 58 -9.18 -7.56 3.11
CA VAL A 58 -8.82 -8.18 1.82
C VAL A 58 -7.66 -9.13 2.06
N ILE A 59 -7.98 -10.41 2.24
CA ILE A 59 -6.98 -11.49 2.33
C ILE A 59 -6.69 -11.95 0.91
N VAL A 60 -5.43 -11.95 0.50
CA VAL A 60 -5.03 -12.47 -0.81
C VAL A 60 -5.27 -13.98 -0.82
N ILE A 61 -6.32 -14.41 -1.51
CA ILE A 61 -6.47 -15.82 -1.92
C ILE A 61 -5.68 -16.03 -3.21
N SER A 62 -4.41 -16.36 -3.05
CA SER A 62 -3.55 -16.84 -4.13
C SER A 62 -4.03 -18.24 -4.58
N PRO A 63 -4.36 -18.47 -5.87
CA PRO A 63 -4.68 -19.80 -6.39
C PRO A 63 -3.49 -20.76 -6.36
#